data_AF-A0A386HS62-F1
#
_entry.id   AF-A0A386HS62-F1
#
_cell.length_a   1.000
_cell.length_b   1.000
_cell.length_c   1.000
_cell.angle_alpha   90.00
_cell.angle_beta   90.00
_cell.angle_gamma   90.00
#
_symmetry.space_group_name_H-M   'P 1'
#
loop_
_entity.id
_entity.type
_entity.pdbx_description
1 polymer ?
#
loop_
_entity_poly.entity_id
_entity_poly.type
_entity_poly.pdbx_seq_one_letter_code
_entity_poly.pdbx_strand_id
1 'polypeptide(L)' 'MVFCFFLFLCALHSKAQKPGGGLKVSGIVKDIKGKVLPGATIRVLGTKSIALSTVSGDFSLTANSGDTLEVSYVGYES' A
#
# COMPACT_ATOMS: atom_id res chain seq x y z
N MET A 1 33.87 40.95 -12.31
CA MET A 1 33.65 39.88 -11.31
C MET A 1 32.24 39.34 -11.49
N VAL A 2 32.08 38.55 -12.55
CA VAL A 2 30.86 37.86 -12.96
C VAL A 2 30.97 36.45 -12.35
N PHE A 3 30.80 36.36 -11.04
CA PHE A 3 30.93 35.06 -10.33
C PHE A 3 29.91 34.90 -9.19
N CYS A 4 28.80 35.65 -9.25
CA CYS A 4 27.78 35.63 -8.21
C CYS A 4 26.36 35.38 -8.74
N PHE A 5 26.23 34.86 -9.97
CA PHE A 5 24.93 34.63 -10.63
C PHE A 5 24.69 33.17 -11.06
N PHE A 6 25.35 32.21 -10.40
CA PHE A 6 25.18 30.77 -10.71
C PHE A 6 24.92 29.93 -9.45
N LEU A 7 24.18 30.49 -8.49
CA LEU A 7 23.70 29.81 -7.28
C LEU A 7 22.16 29.85 -7.19
N PHE A 8 21.47 29.87 -8.34
CA PHE A 8 20.01 30.00 -8.38
C PHE A 8 19.26 28.84 -9.07
N LEU A 9 19.93 27.74 -9.44
CA LEU A 9 19.28 26.70 -10.26
C LEU A 9 19.27 25.27 -9.70
N CYS A 10 19.73 25.02 -8.46
CA CYS A 10 19.78 23.64 -7.92
C CYS A 10 18.89 23.34 -6.70
N ALA A 11 18.13 24.30 -6.15
CA ALA A 11 17.51 24.09 -4.83
C ALA A 11 15.98 23.88 -4.80
N LEU A 12 15.23 24.00 -5.92
CA LEU A 12 13.75 24.15 -5.82
C LEU A 12 12.88 23.09 -6.51
N HIS A 13 13.45 21.96 -6.94
CA HIS A 13 12.64 20.81 -7.37
C HIS A 13 12.91 19.53 -6.58
N SER A 14 13.08 19.64 -5.25
CA SER A 14 12.65 18.55 -4.37
C SER A 14 11.13 18.54 -4.29
N LYS A 15 10.49 18.02 -5.33
CA LYS A 15 9.17 17.44 -5.13
C LYS A 15 9.42 16.15 -4.36
N ALA A 16 9.38 16.22 -3.04
CA ALA A 16 8.94 15.08 -2.26
C ALA A 16 7.49 14.84 -2.71
N GLN A 17 7.33 14.10 -3.80
CA GLN A 17 6.04 13.72 -4.33
C GLN A 17 5.44 12.80 -3.27
N LYS A 18 4.74 13.39 -2.30
CA LYS A 18 3.70 12.67 -1.57
C LYS A 18 2.84 12.07 -2.67
N PRO A 19 2.80 10.73 -2.81
CA PRO A 19 1.99 10.12 -3.86
C PRO A 19 0.56 10.58 -3.60
N GLY A 20 0.01 11.39 -4.50
CA GLY A 20 -1.33 11.96 -4.38
C GLY A 20 -2.43 10.93 -4.62
N GLY A 21 -2.34 9.75 -4.02
CA GLY A 21 -3.27 8.66 -4.24
C GLY A 21 -2.95 7.45 -3.38
N GLY A 22 -3.49 7.44 -2.15
CA GLY A 22 -3.47 6.31 -1.22
C GLY A 22 -2.12 5.92 -0.63
N LEU A 23 -2.17 5.43 0.61
CA LEU A 23 -1.07 4.75 1.28
C LEU A 23 -0.95 3.34 0.76
N LYS A 24 0.30 2.90 0.53
CA LYS A 24 0.58 1.49 0.24
C LYS A 24 0.54 0.71 1.56
N VAL A 25 -0.47 -0.15 1.72
CA VAL A 25 -0.62 -1.07 2.84
C VAL A 25 -0.13 -2.44 2.40
N SER A 26 0.80 -3.02 3.16
CA SER A 26 1.31 -4.37 2.91
C SER A 26 1.42 -5.16 4.20
N GLY A 27 1.24 -6.47 4.12
CA GLY A 27 1.32 -7.38 5.26
C GLY A 27 1.23 -8.84 4.84
N ILE A 28 1.12 -9.73 5.82
CA ILE A 28 1.03 -11.19 5.60
C ILE A 28 -0.27 -11.70 6.24
N VAL A 29 -1.09 -12.42 5.48
CA VAL A 29 -2.30 -13.08 5.99
C VAL A 29 -1.95 -14.45 6.55
N LYS A 30 -2.29 -14.67 7.83
CA LYS A 30 -2.05 -15.93 8.54
C LYS A 30 -3.31 -16.35 9.31
N ASP A 31 -3.49 -17.65 9.45
CA ASP A 31 -4.51 -18.26 10.32
C ASP A 31 -4.09 -18.22 11.81
N ILE A 32 -5.00 -18.53 12.73
CA ILE A 32 -4.80 -18.63 14.18
C ILE A 32 -3.64 -19.58 14.56
N LYS A 33 -3.37 -20.58 13.70
CA LYS A 33 -2.26 -21.53 13.88
C LYS A 33 -0.92 -21.02 13.33
N GLY A 34 -0.87 -19.79 12.81
CA GLY A 34 0.31 -19.18 12.21
C GLY A 34 0.61 -19.64 10.78
N LYS A 35 -0.28 -20.44 10.17
CA LYS A 35 -0.15 -20.89 8.78
C LYS A 35 -0.47 -19.75 7.82
N VAL A 36 0.37 -19.52 6.82
CA VAL A 36 0.10 -18.54 5.76
C VAL A 36 -1.10 -18.97 4.92
N LEU A 37 -1.95 -18.00 4.58
CA LEU A 37 -3.15 -18.23 3.78
C LEU A 37 -2.97 -17.62 2.39
N PRO A 38 -2.58 -18.43 1.38
CA PRO A 38 -2.50 -17.98 0.00
C PRO A 38 -3.90 -17.91 -0.63
N GLY A 39 -4.17 -16.86 -1.42
CA GLY A 39 -5.46 -16.63 -2.07
C GLY A 39 -6.53 -16.01 -1.17
N ALA A 40 -6.17 -15.47 0.00
CA ALA A 40 -7.05 -14.59 0.76
C ALA A 40 -7.36 -13.33 -0.07
N THR A 41 -8.60 -12.89 -0.03
CA THR A 41 -9.09 -11.69 -0.69
C THR A 41 -9.08 -10.54 0.30
N ILE A 42 -8.32 -9.49 -0.01
CA ILE A 42 -8.24 -8.27 0.77
C ILE A 42 -8.90 -7.16 -0.03
N ARG A 43 -10.01 -6.62 0.47
CA ARG A 43 -10.76 -5.55 -0.18
C ARG A 43 -10.79 -4.31 0.71
N VAL A 44 -10.66 -3.14 0.11
CA VAL A 44 -10.94 -1.88 0.80
C VAL A 44 -12.44 -1.60 0.69
N LEU A 45 -13.15 -1.56 1.82
CA LEU A 45 -14.58 -1.32 1.85
C LEU A 45 -14.93 0.01 1.19
N GLY A 46 -15.99 0.02 0.39
CA GLY A 46 -16.44 1.21 -0.34
C GLY A 46 -15.62 1.55 -1.60
N THR A 47 -14.56 0.79 -1.92
CA THR A 47 -13.77 0.99 -3.14
C THR A 47 -13.75 -0.26 -4.02
N LYS A 48 -13.19 -0.12 -5.24
CA LYS A 48 -12.91 -1.24 -6.14
C LYS A 48 -11.50 -1.82 -5.95
N SER A 49 -10.75 -1.35 -4.95
CA SER A 49 -9.40 -1.80 -4.65
C SER A 49 -9.46 -3.16 -3.95
N ILE A 50 -8.92 -4.18 -4.62
CA ILE A 50 -8.87 -5.57 -4.16
C ILE A 50 -7.45 -6.08 -4.40
N ALA A 51 -6.92 -6.83 -3.45
CA ALA A 51 -5.67 -7.56 -3.56
C ALA A 51 -5.87 -9.01 -3.13
N LEU A 52 -5.08 -9.92 -3.69
CA LEU A 52 -5.03 -11.31 -3.27
C LEU A 52 -3.72 -11.58 -2.56
N SER A 53 -3.75 -12.38 -1.50
CA SER A 53 -2.51 -12.84 -0.87
C SER A 53 -1.78 -13.84 -1.76
N THR A 54 -0.46 -13.72 -1.82
CA THR A 54 0.43 -14.58 -2.61
C THR A 54 0.66 -15.95 -1.95
N VAL A 55 1.47 -16.81 -2.56
CA VAL A 55 1.85 -18.14 -2.03
C VAL A 55 2.45 -18.09 -0.62
N SER A 56 3.10 -16.97 -0.27
CA SER A 56 3.71 -16.73 1.03
C SER A 56 2.76 -16.02 2.02
N GLY A 57 1.52 -15.74 1.60
CA GLY A 57 0.52 -14.99 2.37
C GLY A 57 0.68 -13.47 2.28
N ASP A 58 1.72 -12.96 1.61
CA ASP A 58 1.96 -11.53 1.46
C ASP A 58 0.90 -10.86 0.58
N PHE A 59 0.50 -9.65 0.95
CA PHE A 59 -0.37 -8.80 0.15
C PHE A 59 0.17 -7.36 0.12
N SER A 60 -0.20 -6.62 -0.93
CA SER A 60 0.06 -5.19 -1.05
C SER A 60 -1.10 -4.53 -1.78
N LEU A 61 -1.66 -3.47 -1.21
CA LEU A 61 -2.76 -2.72 -1.81
C LEU A 61 -2.66 -1.25 -1.46
N THR A 62 -3.32 -0.40 -2.25
CA THR A 62 -3.39 1.03 -2.00
C THR A 62 -4.72 1.36 -1.33
N ALA A 63 -4.66 1.98 -0.16
CA ALA A 63 -5.82 2.40 0.66
C ALA A 63 -5.54 3.76 1.32
N ASN A 64 -6.57 4.51 1.67
CA ASN A 64 -6.42 5.78 2.37
C ASN A 64 -6.46 5.59 3.89
N SER A 65 -5.93 6.56 4.63
CA SER A 65 -6.10 6.57 6.09
C SER A 65 -7.57 6.65 6.45
N GLY A 66 -8.03 5.75 7.31
CA GLY A 66 -9.43 5.66 7.72
C GLY A 66 -10.26 4.67 6.90
N ASP A 67 -9.72 4.15 5.80
CA ASP A 67 -10.39 3.08 5.06
C ASP A 67 -10.38 1.77 5.87
N THR A 68 -11.46 1.00 5.76
CA THR A 68 -11.56 -0.33 6.39
C THR A 68 -11.17 -1.41 5.39
N LEU A 69 -10.34 -2.35 5.83
CA LEU A 69 -9.94 -3.51 5.04
C LEU A 69 -10.75 -4.73 5.48
N GLU A 70 -11.43 -5.35 4.53
CA GLU A 70 -12.09 -6.64 4.69
C GLU A 70 -11.17 -7.73 4.15
N VAL A 71 -10.92 -8.76 4.95
CA VAL A 71 -10.16 -9.94 4.54
C VAL A 71 -11.09 -11.13 4.56
N SER A 72 -11.28 -11.77 3.40
CA SER A 72 -12.10 -12.97 3.25
C SER A 72 -11.29 -14.09 2.62
N TYR A 73 -11.55 -15.32 3.02
CA TYR A 73 -10.90 -16.49 2.42
C TYR A 73 -11.93 -17.62 2.29
N VAL A 74 -11.90 -18.31 1.15
CA VAL A 74 -12.89 -19.35 0.85
C VAL A 74 -12.78 -20.47 1.89
N GLY A 75 -13.89 -20.74 2.60
CA GLY A 75 -13.94 -21.75 3.65
C GLY A 75 -13.61 -21.24 5.06
N TYR A 76 -13.40 -19.94 5.24
CA TYR A 76 -13.27 -19.29 6.54
C TYR A 76 -14.49 -18.40 6.77
N GLU A 77 -15.01 -18.37 7.99
CA GLU A 77 -16.04 -17.41 8.35
C GLU A 77 -15.45 -16.00 8.32
N SER A 78 -16.20 -15.08 7.70
CA SER A 78 -15.89 -13.66 7.52
C SER A 78 -16.00 -12.87 8.81
#